data_AF-A0A4V6RHH3-F1
#
_entry.id   AF-A0A4V6RHH3-F1
#
_cell.length_a   1.000
_cell.length_b   1.000
_cell.length_c   1.000
_cell.angle_alpha   90.00
_cell.angle_beta   90.00
_cell.angle_gamma   90.00
#
_symmetry.space_group_name_H-M   'P 1'
#
loop_
_entity.id
_entity.type
_entity.pdbx_description
1 polymer ?
#
loop_
_entity_poly.entity_id
_entity_poly.type
_entity_poly.pdbx_seq_one_letter_code
_entity_poly.pdbx_strand_id
1 'polypeptide(L)'
;MSILNRPQKLGLIQFATGADKSTNLSRASDFVRQAASSGASIVVLPECFNSPYGTQHFSSYAEPIPSPGSTSTSTTVSADLSPSFIAMSNLAKDLKIHLIAGSIPESTSDNKIYNTAMIFNPLGELITTHRKIHLFDIDIPGGITFKESDVLSAGNTPTVFSVPEVGNIGVGICYDVRFPELAMMAARGKEQDGKDGVFMMVYPGAFNTTTGPMHWELLARARAVDNQIYVAMCSPARGEEGKGYPAYGHTMVVGPKGEVMKELQTEEGVLVVEVVPEKLQEVRRNIPVTTQRRFDVYADVSKAKP
;
A
#
# COMPACT_ATOMS: atom_id res chain seq x y z
N MET A 1 12.04 2.89 -22.20
CA MET A 1 12.85 3.49 -21.13
C MET A 1 12.73 2.61 -19.89
N SER A 2 13.73 2.61 -19.00
CA SER A 2 13.66 1.82 -17.77
C SER A 2 12.63 2.46 -16.84
N ILE A 3 11.68 1.68 -16.33
CA ILE A 3 10.66 2.17 -15.37
C ILE A 3 11.20 2.25 -13.94
N LEU A 4 12.36 1.61 -13.70
CA LEU A 4 13.17 1.72 -12.49
C LEU A 4 14.59 2.13 -12.93
N ASN A 5 15.06 3.29 -12.49
CA ASN A 5 16.30 3.89 -12.99
C ASN A 5 17.55 3.46 -12.19
N ARG A 6 17.37 3.02 -10.94
CA ARG A 6 18.45 2.55 -10.07
C ARG A 6 17.93 1.54 -9.04
N PRO A 7 18.78 0.66 -8.49
CA PRO A 7 18.40 -0.22 -7.37
C PRO A 7 17.80 0.57 -6.20
N GLN A 8 16.81 -0.02 -5.53
CA GLN A 8 16.19 0.55 -4.33
C GLN A 8 16.04 -0.51 -3.24
N LYS A 9 16.25 -0.11 -1.98
CA LYS A 9 15.94 -0.95 -0.83
C LYS A 9 14.58 -0.55 -0.26
N LEU A 10 13.68 -1.53 -0.25
CA LEU A 10 12.34 -1.44 0.30
C LEU A 10 12.34 -2.01 1.71
N GLY A 11 11.64 -1.35 2.63
CA GLY A 11 11.34 -1.86 3.97
C GLY A 11 9.84 -2.02 4.16
N LEU A 12 9.35 -3.22 4.40
CA LEU A 12 7.94 -3.47 4.70
C LEU A 12 7.81 -3.85 6.17
N ILE A 13 6.87 -3.20 6.86
CA ILE A 13 6.69 -3.34 8.31
C ILE A 13 5.50 -4.25 8.61
N GLN A 14 5.73 -5.29 9.40
CA GLN A 14 4.71 -6.18 9.91
C GLN A 14 4.69 -6.10 11.44
N PHE A 15 3.67 -5.48 12.02
CA PHE A 15 3.49 -5.42 13.47
C PHE A 15 2.01 -5.57 13.83
N ALA A 16 1.72 -6.05 15.04
CA ALA A 16 0.34 -6.19 15.50
C ALA A 16 -0.18 -4.83 15.97
N THR A 17 -1.36 -4.44 15.47
CA THR A 17 -2.04 -3.21 15.89
C THR A 17 -2.98 -3.48 17.06
N GLY A 18 -3.08 -2.53 17.98
CA GLY A 18 -3.94 -2.60 19.16
C GLY A 18 -4.93 -1.44 19.26
N ALA A 19 -5.66 -1.39 20.36
CA ALA A 19 -6.65 -0.33 20.62
C ALA A 19 -6.03 1.02 21.02
N ASP A 20 -4.78 1.04 21.51
CA ASP A 20 -4.10 2.27 21.89
C ASP A 20 -3.36 2.88 20.69
N LYS A 21 -3.92 3.97 20.15
CA LYS A 21 -3.39 4.65 18.97
C LYS A 21 -1.97 5.17 19.19
N SER A 22 -1.69 5.78 20.35
CA SER A 22 -0.36 6.33 20.67
C SER A 22 0.72 5.24 20.65
N THR A 23 0.42 4.09 21.24
CA THR A 23 1.27 2.90 21.23
C THR A 23 1.48 2.39 19.81
N ASN A 24 0.43 2.32 18.98
CA ASN A 24 0.56 1.93 17.58
C ASN A 24 1.50 2.88 16.82
N LEU A 25 1.34 4.20 16.98
CA LEU A 25 2.19 5.20 16.31
C LEU A 25 3.65 5.14 16.77
N SER A 26 3.88 4.92 18.07
CA SER A 26 5.23 4.73 18.62
C SER A 26 5.89 3.48 18.03
N ARG A 27 5.19 2.35 18.03
CA ARG A 27 5.71 1.08 17.51
C ARG A 27 5.95 1.13 16.00
N ALA A 28 5.03 1.71 15.24
CA ALA A 28 5.22 1.97 13.82
C ALA A 28 6.49 2.79 13.59
N SER A 29 6.73 3.81 14.41
CA SER A 29 7.94 4.63 14.32
C SER A 29 9.21 3.83 14.58
N ASP A 30 9.22 2.97 15.59
CA ASP A 30 10.39 2.13 15.92
C ASP A 30 10.74 1.16 14.79
N PHE A 31 9.75 0.48 14.21
CA PHE A 31 9.96 -0.42 13.09
C PHE A 31 10.39 0.29 11.81
N VAL A 32 9.82 1.48 11.53
CA VAL A 32 10.26 2.30 10.39
C VAL A 32 11.71 2.77 10.56
N ARG A 33 12.11 3.13 11.79
CA ARG A 33 13.52 3.45 12.10
C ARG A 33 14.43 2.24 11.87
N GLN A 34 14.00 1.04 12.24
CA GLN A 34 14.73 -0.20 11.98
C GLN A 34 14.89 -0.50 10.48
N ALA A 35 13.85 -0.26 9.68
CA ALA A 35 13.93 -0.39 8.22
C ALA A 35 14.91 0.61 7.62
N ALA A 36 14.82 1.88 8.02
CA ALA A 36 15.70 2.94 7.56
C ALA A 36 17.17 2.69 7.97
N SER A 37 17.43 2.22 9.19
CA SER A 37 18.78 1.85 9.64
C SER A 37 19.37 0.67 8.86
N SER A 38 18.52 -0.16 8.25
CA SER A 38 18.90 -1.24 7.34
C SER A 38 19.08 -0.77 5.89
N GLY A 39 18.99 0.54 5.65
CA GLY A 39 19.22 1.20 4.37
C GLY A 39 17.98 1.30 3.47
N ALA A 40 16.77 1.05 3.98
CA ALA A 40 15.56 1.23 3.19
C ALA A 40 15.30 2.73 2.93
N SER A 41 15.13 3.08 1.65
CA SER A 41 14.79 4.45 1.20
C SER A 41 13.30 4.63 0.95
N ILE A 42 12.57 3.51 0.81
CA ILE A 42 11.12 3.44 0.62
C ILE A 42 10.59 2.47 1.67
N VAL A 43 9.74 2.96 2.58
CA VAL A 43 9.19 2.18 3.68
C VAL A 43 7.66 2.11 3.59
N VAL A 44 7.09 0.95 3.89
CA VAL A 44 5.66 0.67 3.80
C VAL A 44 5.15 0.17 5.14
N LEU A 45 4.11 0.83 5.66
CA LEU A 45 3.32 0.37 6.81
C LEU A 45 2.11 -0.46 6.35
N PRO A 46 1.48 -1.26 7.24
CA PRO A 46 0.34 -2.08 6.88
C PRO A 46 -1.00 -1.32 6.89
N GLU A 47 -2.07 -1.94 6.39
CA GLU A 47 -3.44 -1.40 6.44
C GLU A 47 -3.90 -1.19 7.90
N CYS A 48 -4.61 -0.08 8.15
CA CYS A 48 -5.10 0.33 9.47
C CYS A 48 -4.03 0.28 10.57
N PHE A 49 -2.82 0.78 10.29
CA PHE A 49 -1.70 0.70 11.22
C PHE A 49 -1.93 1.46 12.54
N ASN A 50 -2.85 2.42 12.58
CA ASN A 50 -3.12 3.27 13.74
C ASN A 50 -4.23 2.74 14.66
N SER A 51 -4.97 1.69 14.28
CA SER A 51 -6.18 1.25 14.99
C SER A 51 -6.46 -0.25 14.84
N PRO A 52 -7.35 -0.83 15.66
CA PRO A 52 -7.94 -2.12 15.34
C PRO A 52 -8.74 -2.06 14.03
N TYR A 53 -8.71 -3.14 13.26
CA TYR A 53 -9.49 -3.25 12.02
C TYR A 53 -10.88 -3.83 12.31
N GLY A 54 -11.93 -3.10 11.93
CA GLY A 54 -13.32 -3.51 12.12
C GLY A 54 -14.30 -2.34 11.97
N THR A 55 -15.49 -2.61 11.44
CA THR A 55 -16.51 -1.58 11.18
C THR A 55 -16.92 -0.83 12.44
N GLN A 56 -16.93 -1.50 13.59
CA GLN A 56 -17.20 -0.91 14.90
C GLN A 56 -16.11 0.06 15.40
N HIS A 57 -14.94 0.07 14.77
CA HIS A 57 -13.79 0.90 15.19
C HIS A 57 -13.58 2.12 14.27
N PHE A 58 -13.84 2.00 12.97
CA PHE A 58 -13.43 3.01 11.99
C PHE A 58 -13.85 4.44 12.37
N SER A 59 -15.10 4.66 12.77
CA SER A 59 -15.59 5.99 13.14
C SER A 59 -14.89 6.61 14.35
N SER A 60 -14.59 5.80 15.38
CA SER A 60 -13.96 6.31 16.61
C SER A 60 -12.45 6.56 16.45
N TYR A 61 -11.83 5.89 15.49
CA TYR A 61 -10.39 6.04 15.22
C TYR A 61 -10.08 6.96 14.05
N ALA A 62 -11.10 7.41 13.32
CA ALA A 62 -10.92 8.25 12.14
C ALA A 62 -10.27 9.59 12.45
N GLU A 63 -9.41 10.03 11.56
CA GLU A 63 -8.72 11.32 11.63
C GLU A 63 -8.96 12.10 10.33
N PRO A 64 -9.10 13.43 10.38
CA PRO A 64 -8.98 14.24 9.17
C PRO A 64 -7.56 14.13 8.62
N ILE A 65 -7.44 13.99 7.30
CA ILE A 65 -6.16 14.03 6.58
C ILE A 65 -6.08 15.37 5.85
N PRO A 66 -5.00 16.15 6.01
CA PRO A 66 -4.84 17.42 5.30
C PRO A 66 -4.58 17.20 3.81
N SER A 67 -4.75 18.24 3.01
CA SER A 67 -4.50 18.19 1.56
C SER A 67 -3.03 17.88 1.24
N PRO A 68 -2.74 17.24 0.09
CA PRO A 68 -1.37 17.13 -0.42
C PRO A 68 -0.64 18.48 -0.46
N GLY A 69 0.67 18.46 -0.23
CA GLY A 69 1.51 19.65 -0.01
C GLY A 69 1.63 20.04 1.47
N SER A 70 0.83 19.45 2.36
CA SER A 70 0.91 19.73 3.80
C SER A 70 2.11 19.05 4.45
N THR A 71 2.65 19.68 5.49
CA THR A 71 3.70 19.14 6.37
C THR A 71 3.24 19.18 7.82
N SER A 72 4.02 18.58 8.74
CA SER A 72 3.73 18.61 10.17
C SER A 72 3.64 20.01 10.78
N THR A 73 4.17 21.04 10.11
CA THR A 73 4.11 22.44 10.56
C THR A 73 3.00 23.26 9.90
N SER A 74 2.15 22.64 9.07
CA SER A 74 1.03 23.32 8.41
C SER A 74 -0.03 23.76 9.43
N THR A 75 -0.46 25.02 9.36
CA THR A 75 -1.42 25.63 10.31
C THR A 75 -2.83 25.01 10.25
N THR A 76 -3.12 24.25 9.20
CA THR A 76 -4.38 23.52 9.00
C THR A 76 -4.43 22.18 9.72
N VAL A 77 -3.38 21.83 10.49
CA VAL A 77 -3.22 20.53 11.14
C VAL A 77 -2.95 20.74 12.63
N SER A 78 -3.66 20.01 13.49
CA SER A 78 -3.30 19.91 14.91
C SER A 78 -2.95 18.46 15.24
N ALA A 79 -1.98 18.29 16.15
CA ALA A 79 -1.58 16.96 16.63
C ALA A 79 -2.72 16.21 17.33
N ASP A 80 -3.68 16.94 17.91
CA ASP A 80 -4.84 16.35 18.56
C ASP A 80 -5.85 15.77 17.56
N LEU A 81 -5.98 16.38 16.38
CA LEU A 81 -6.93 15.93 15.35
C LEU A 81 -6.31 14.90 14.39
N SER A 82 -5.04 15.10 14.00
CA SER A 82 -4.38 14.27 12.99
C SER A 82 -3.04 13.70 13.49
N PRO A 83 -3.00 13.02 14.65
CA PRO A 83 -1.75 12.51 15.23
C PRO A 83 -1.00 11.56 14.30
N SER A 84 -1.71 10.75 13.50
CA SER A 84 -1.10 9.80 12.56
C SER A 84 -0.36 10.53 11.43
N PHE A 85 -0.96 11.60 10.88
CA PHE A 85 -0.32 12.44 9.87
C PHE A 85 0.94 13.12 10.43
N ILE A 86 0.84 13.75 11.61
CA ILE A 86 1.97 14.48 12.21
C ILE A 86 3.13 13.53 12.49
N ALA A 87 2.86 12.36 13.08
CA ALA A 87 3.88 11.37 13.38
C ALA A 87 4.61 10.90 12.11
N MET A 88 3.86 10.53 11.07
CA MET A 88 4.43 9.98 9.84
C MET A 88 5.14 11.05 8.99
N SER A 89 4.64 12.28 8.97
CA SER A 89 5.29 13.43 8.33
C SER A 89 6.65 13.72 8.96
N ASN A 90 6.72 13.82 10.29
CA ASN A 90 7.98 14.02 11.00
C ASN A 90 8.95 12.87 10.76
N LEU A 91 8.46 11.63 10.85
CA LEU A 91 9.28 10.44 10.70
C LEU A 91 9.90 10.32 9.30
N ALA A 92 9.13 10.60 8.24
CA ALA A 92 9.62 10.60 6.87
C ALA A 92 10.72 11.67 6.66
N LYS A 93 10.54 12.85 7.26
CA LYS A 93 11.53 13.94 7.24
C LYS A 93 12.81 13.60 8.00
N ASP A 94 12.67 13.12 9.24
CA ASP A 94 13.80 12.81 10.12
C ASP A 94 14.70 11.73 9.52
N LEU A 95 14.09 10.72 8.90
CA LEU A 95 14.79 9.59 8.29
C LEU A 95 15.14 9.82 6.81
N LYS A 96 14.64 10.89 6.20
CA LYS A 96 14.84 11.23 4.77
C LYS A 96 14.42 10.08 3.83
N ILE A 97 13.25 9.49 4.09
CA ILE A 97 12.71 8.37 3.32
C ILE A 97 11.40 8.75 2.61
N HIS A 98 11.04 7.99 1.58
CA HIS A 98 9.66 7.95 1.12
C HIS A 98 8.89 6.97 2.01
N LEU A 99 7.78 7.41 2.60
CA LEU A 99 6.97 6.60 3.50
C LEU A 99 5.57 6.43 2.93
N ILE A 100 5.23 5.20 2.56
CA ILE A 100 3.86 4.79 2.27
C ILE A 100 3.26 4.35 3.61
N ALA A 101 2.59 5.28 4.29
CA ALA A 101 2.09 5.10 5.65
C ALA A 101 0.80 4.26 5.67
N GLY A 102 0.88 3.04 5.16
CA GLY A 102 -0.13 2.01 5.29
C GLY A 102 -1.51 2.51 4.95
N SER A 103 -2.45 2.36 5.87
CA SER A 103 -3.67 3.18 5.84
C SER A 103 -4.21 3.47 7.23
N ILE A 104 -5.11 4.46 7.31
CA ILE A 104 -5.90 4.78 8.50
C ILE A 104 -7.36 5.02 8.09
N PRO A 105 -8.32 4.93 9.03
CA PRO A 105 -9.64 5.50 8.83
C PRO A 105 -9.52 7.03 8.71
N GLU A 106 -9.97 7.60 7.61
CA GLU A 106 -9.99 9.04 7.32
C GLU A 106 -11.41 9.57 7.51
N SER A 107 -11.61 10.63 8.29
CA SER A 107 -12.88 11.35 8.37
C SER A 107 -12.85 12.62 7.50
N THR A 108 -13.93 12.88 6.77
CA THR A 108 -14.09 14.10 5.98
C THR A 108 -15.19 15.01 6.53
N SER A 109 -15.19 16.28 6.11
CA SER A 109 -16.18 17.28 6.54
C SER A 109 -17.61 16.98 6.11
N ASP A 110 -17.81 16.11 5.10
CA ASP A 110 -19.12 15.61 4.67
C ASP A 110 -19.54 14.32 5.42
N ASN A 111 -18.94 14.06 6.59
CA ASN A 111 -19.21 12.89 7.46
C ASN A 111 -19.00 11.53 6.79
N LYS A 112 -18.18 11.47 5.74
CA LYS A 112 -17.74 10.19 5.17
C LYS A 112 -16.48 9.71 5.85
N ILE A 113 -16.33 8.39 5.87
CA ILE A 113 -15.13 7.73 6.37
C ILE A 113 -14.52 6.95 5.22
N TYR A 114 -13.22 7.05 5.02
CA TYR A 114 -12.48 6.28 4.01
C TYR A 114 -11.39 5.44 4.66
N ASN A 115 -10.92 4.40 3.98
CA ASN A 115 -9.68 3.71 4.33
C ASN A 115 -8.57 4.30 3.44
N THR A 116 -7.66 5.07 4.04
CA THR A 116 -6.78 5.98 3.29
C THR A 116 -5.32 5.77 3.61
N ALA A 117 -4.53 5.50 2.57
CA ALA A 117 -3.08 5.53 2.62
C ALA A 117 -2.56 6.95 2.43
N MET A 118 -1.61 7.36 3.26
CA MET A 118 -0.85 8.61 3.13
C MET A 118 0.54 8.31 2.58
N ILE A 119 0.99 9.09 1.60
CA ILE A 119 2.33 8.93 1.02
C ILE A 119 3.13 10.21 1.28
N PHE A 120 4.27 10.06 1.95
CA PHE A 120 5.16 11.15 2.31
C PHE A 120 6.48 11.08 1.54
N ASN A 121 7.04 12.25 1.22
CA ASN A 121 8.39 12.37 0.68
C ASN A 121 9.45 12.58 1.80
N PRO A 122 10.76 12.56 1.47
CA PRO A 122 11.86 12.78 2.41
C PRO A 122 11.89 14.15 3.11
N LEU A 123 11.04 15.11 2.69
CA LEU A 123 10.89 16.39 3.36
C LEU A 123 9.76 16.37 4.42
N GLY A 124 9.05 15.25 4.54
CA GLY A 124 7.87 15.09 5.39
C GLY A 124 6.59 15.63 4.79
N GLU A 125 6.60 16.01 3.51
CA GLU A 125 5.41 16.50 2.82
C GLU A 125 4.53 15.33 2.39
N LEU A 126 3.23 15.45 2.64
CA LEU A 126 2.23 14.54 2.07
C LEU A 126 2.09 14.81 0.57
N ILE A 127 2.64 13.94 -0.25
CA ILE A 127 2.65 14.13 -1.71
C ILE A 127 1.37 13.65 -2.38
N THR A 128 0.70 12.64 -1.81
CA THR A 128 -0.59 12.15 -2.29
C THR A 128 -1.25 11.24 -1.25
N THR A 129 -2.49 10.87 -1.49
CA THR A 129 -3.24 9.87 -0.74
C THR A 129 -3.87 8.84 -1.68
N HIS A 130 -4.15 7.66 -1.15
CA HIS A 130 -4.96 6.65 -1.83
C HIS A 130 -6.10 6.22 -0.93
N ARG A 131 -7.33 6.54 -1.32
CA ARG A 131 -8.54 6.00 -0.70
C ARG A 131 -8.86 4.67 -1.35
N LYS A 132 -9.02 3.61 -0.55
CA LYS A 132 -9.35 2.24 -0.99
C LYS A 132 -10.54 2.28 -1.96
N ILE A 133 -10.35 1.78 -3.17
CA ILE A 133 -11.35 1.88 -4.24
C ILE A 133 -12.37 0.76 -4.09
N HIS A 134 -11.90 -0.45 -3.80
CA HIS A 134 -12.76 -1.63 -3.67
C HIS A 134 -12.91 -2.00 -2.19
N LEU A 135 -14.10 -1.76 -1.65
CA LEU A 135 -14.43 -2.10 -0.27
C LEU A 135 -14.59 -3.62 -0.10
N PHE A 136 -14.15 -4.12 1.05
CA PHE A 136 -14.18 -5.53 1.42
C PHE A 136 -15.58 -5.94 1.90
N ASP A 137 -16.44 -6.20 0.92
CA ASP A 137 -17.77 -6.74 1.13
C ASP A 137 -17.79 -8.21 0.69
N ILE A 138 -17.69 -9.12 1.66
CA ILE A 138 -17.70 -10.56 1.42
C ILE A 138 -18.61 -11.28 2.41
N ASP A 139 -19.18 -12.39 1.94
CA ASP A 139 -19.91 -13.33 2.76
C ASP A 139 -19.50 -14.75 2.34
N ILE A 140 -18.66 -15.39 3.15
CA ILE A 140 -18.21 -16.77 2.93
C ILE A 140 -18.89 -17.63 3.99
N PRO A 141 -19.92 -18.41 3.64
CA PRO A 141 -20.62 -19.28 4.59
C PRO A 141 -19.67 -20.20 5.35
N GLY A 142 -19.75 -20.20 6.68
CA GLY A 142 -18.86 -20.98 7.56
C GLY A 142 -17.42 -20.45 7.67
N GLY A 143 -17.11 -19.33 7.01
CA GLY A 143 -15.81 -18.65 7.06
C GLY A 143 -15.92 -17.27 7.71
N ILE A 144 -15.94 -16.23 6.87
CA ILE A 144 -15.98 -14.83 7.32
C ILE A 144 -17.03 -14.04 6.53
N THR A 145 -17.79 -13.23 7.25
CA THR A 145 -18.66 -12.20 6.71
C THR A 145 -18.11 -10.84 7.15
N PHE A 146 -17.84 -9.95 6.22
CA PHE A 146 -17.35 -8.61 6.49
C PHE A 146 -17.90 -7.66 5.44
N LYS A 147 -18.37 -6.48 5.87
CA LYS A 147 -18.94 -5.49 4.96
C LYS A 147 -18.41 -4.10 5.32
N GLU A 148 -17.27 -3.75 4.72
CA GLU A 148 -16.66 -2.42 4.92
C GLU A 148 -17.63 -1.30 4.55
N SER A 149 -18.47 -1.51 3.53
CA SER A 149 -19.41 -0.48 3.01
C SER A 149 -20.52 -0.08 3.97
N ASP A 150 -20.70 -0.79 5.10
CA ASP A 150 -21.64 -0.35 6.14
C ASP A 150 -21.16 0.93 6.85
N VAL A 151 -19.85 1.23 6.80
CA VAL A 151 -19.24 2.38 7.48
C VAL A 151 -18.34 3.20 6.54
N LEU A 152 -17.59 2.54 5.66
CA LEU A 152 -16.63 3.19 4.78
C LEU A 152 -17.24 3.57 3.43
N SER A 153 -16.75 4.67 2.88
CA SER A 153 -16.97 5.12 1.51
C SER A 153 -15.80 4.69 0.62
N ALA A 154 -16.11 4.35 -0.64
CA ALA A 154 -15.11 3.98 -1.63
C ALA A 154 -14.37 5.21 -2.18
N GLY A 155 -13.06 5.06 -2.40
CA GLY A 155 -12.28 5.96 -3.23
C GLY A 155 -12.68 5.87 -4.71
N ASN A 156 -12.28 6.86 -5.50
CA ASN A 156 -12.70 6.99 -6.90
C ASN A 156 -11.55 7.21 -7.89
N THR A 157 -10.30 7.15 -7.42
CA THR A 157 -9.12 7.50 -8.22
C THR A 157 -7.98 6.51 -7.98
N PRO A 158 -7.44 5.85 -9.03
CA PRO A 158 -6.18 5.11 -8.94
C PRO A 158 -5.02 6.04 -8.55
N THR A 159 -4.13 5.58 -7.66
CA THR A 159 -3.02 6.40 -7.17
C THR A 159 -1.68 5.89 -7.68
N VAL A 160 -0.94 6.77 -8.35
CA VAL A 160 0.47 6.58 -8.73
C VAL A 160 1.24 7.83 -8.30
N PHE A 161 2.40 7.64 -7.68
CA PHE A 161 3.29 8.73 -7.32
C PHE A 161 4.71 8.47 -7.85
N SER A 162 5.44 9.56 -8.04
CA SER A 162 6.82 9.53 -8.54
C SER A 162 7.80 9.59 -7.40
N VAL A 163 8.80 8.71 -7.43
CA VAL A 163 10.00 8.79 -6.59
C VAL A 163 11.11 9.40 -7.46
N PRO A 164 11.59 10.61 -7.16
CA PRO A 164 12.57 11.31 -7.99
C PRO A 164 13.80 10.45 -8.29
N GLU A 165 14.24 10.47 -9.57
CA GLU A 165 15.38 9.70 -10.09
C GLU A 165 15.27 8.17 -9.95
N VAL A 166 14.13 7.65 -9.49
CA VAL A 166 13.91 6.21 -9.26
C VAL A 166 12.88 5.66 -10.23
N GLY A 167 11.67 6.24 -10.25
CA GLY A 167 10.55 5.73 -11.05
C GLY A 167 9.21 5.93 -10.34
N ASN A 168 8.17 5.33 -10.90
CA ASN A 168 6.81 5.48 -10.38
C ASN A 168 6.35 4.24 -9.58
N ILE A 169 5.58 4.47 -8.52
CA ILE A 169 4.97 3.43 -7.68
C ILE A 169 3.47 3.64 -7.68
N GLY A 170 2.73 2.54 -7.86
CA GLY A 170 1.28 2.52 -7.68
C GLY A 170 0.89 1.99 -6.31
N VAL A 171 -0.24 2.45 -5.78
CA VAL A 171 -0.77 2.05 -4.47
C VAL A 171 -2.20 1.53 -4.64
N GLY A 172 -2.48 0.40 -4.01
CA GLY A 172 -3.83 -0.10 -3.74
C GLY A 172 -3.90 -0.56 -2.29
N ILE A 173 -5.09 -0.71 -1.70
CA ILE A 173 -5.25 -1.22 -0.33
C ILE A 173 -5.99 -2.55 -0.35
N CYS A 174 -5.34 -3.58 0.20
CA CYS A 174 -5.94 -4.88 0.53
C CYS A 174 -6.78 -5.48 -0.60
N TYR A 175 -8.10 -5.31 -0.54
CA TYR A 175 -9.06 -5.86 -1.49
C TYR A 175 -8.86 -5.35 -2.93
N ASP A 176 -8.25 -4.17 -3.10
CA ASP A 176 -7.83 -3.65 -4.40
C ASP A 176 -6.92 -4.62 -5.18
N VAL A 177 -6.15 -5.46 -4.49
CA VAL A 177 -5.31 -6.47 -5.14
C VAL A 177 -6.13 -7.49 -5.92
N ARG A 178 -7.42 -7.68 -5.63
CA ARG A 178 -8.29 -8.62 -6.36
C ARG A 178 -8.70 -8.13 -7.75
N PHE A 179 -8.54 -6.84 -8.04
CA PHE A 179 -8.99 -6.20 -9.27
C PHE A 179 -7.77 -5.95 -10.18
N PRO A 180 -7.50 -6.83 -11.17
CA PRO A 180 -6.30 -6.74 -11.99
C PRO A 180 -6.21 -5.43 -12.78
N GLU A 181 -7.34 -4.81 -13.11
CA GLU A 181 -7.45 -3.56 -13.86
C GLU A 181 -6.63 -2.46 -13.18
N LEU A 182 -6.66 -2.36 -11.85
CA LEU A 182 -5.92 -1.33 -11.12
C LEU A 182 -4.41 -1.43 -11.37
N ALA A 183 -3.85 -2.63 -11.25
CA ALA A 183 -2.44 -2.88 -11.51
C ALA A 183 -2.11 -2.70 -13.00
N MET A 184 -2.99 -3.16 -13.90
CA MET A 184 -2.81 -2.99 -15.34
C MET A 184 -2.76 -1.53 -15.75
N MET A 185 -3.66 -0.69 -15.22
CA MET A 185 -3.68 0.75 -15.48
C MET A 185 -2.39 1.41 -14.99
N ALA A 186 -1.95 1.12 -13.77
CA ALA A 186 -0.72 1.68 -13.22
C ALA A 186 0.53 1.24 -13.99
N ALA A 187 0.62 -0.04 -14.37
CA ALA A 187 1.79 -0.59 -15.06
C ALA A 187 1.93 -0.10 -16.51
N ARG A 188 0.81 0.21 -17.17
CA ARG A 188 0.80 0.75 -18.54
C ARG A 188 1.15 2.24 -18.58
N GLY A 189 0.90 2.96 -17.49
CA GLY A 189 0.97 4.43 -17.48
C GLY A 189 -0.20 5.07 -18.24
N LYS A 190 -0.37 6.38 -18.06
CA LYS A 190 -1.33 7.17 -18.84
C LYS A 190 -0.57 8.10 -19.80
N GLU A 191 -0.98 8.10 -21.07
CA GLU A 191 -0.68 9.17 -22.03
C GLU A 191 -1.17 10.56 -21.53
N GLN A 192 -2.06 10.61 -20.53
CA GLN A 192 -2.61 11.87 -20.01
C GLN A 192 -1.59 12.76 -19.28
N ASP A 193 -0.51 12.22 -18.74
CA ASP A 193 0.50 13.00 -17.98
C ASP A 193 1.94 12.84 -18.49
N GLY A 194 2.14 12.13 -19.62
CA GLY A 194 3.48 11.88 -20.19
C GLY A 194 4.41 11.05 -19.29
N LYS A 195 3.87 10.26 -18.36
CA LYS A 195 4.65 9.47 -17.38
C LYS A 195 4.79 8.00 -17.81
N ASP A 196 5.98 7.45 -17.59
CA ASP A 196 6.24 6.01 -17.66
C ASP A 196 5.37 5.23 -16.66
N GLY A 197 5.04 3.97 -16.97
CA GLY A 197 4.33 3.08 -16.06
C GLY A 197 5.09 2.79 -14.75
N VAL A 198 4.41 2.17 -13.77
CA VAL A 198 5.02 1.89 -12.46
C VAL A 198 6.00 0.71 -12.52
N PHE A 199 7.09 0.77 -11.75
CA PHE A 199 7.97 -0.38 -11.52
C PHE A 199 7.48 -1.30 -10.42
N MET A 200 6.58 -0.82 -9.58
CA MET A 200 6.05 -1.57 -8.44
C MET A 200 4.61 -1.16 -8.12
N MET A 201 3.80 -2.14 -7.75
CA MET A 201 2.56 -1.92 -6.98
C MET A 201 2.79 -2.24 -5.51
N VAL A 202 2.29 -1.39 -4.63
CA VAL A 202 2.33 -1.59 -3.17
C VAL A 202 0.90 -1.76 -2.66
N TYR A 203 0.71 -2.80 -1.84
CA TYR A 203 -0.57 -3.12 -1.20
C TYR A 203 -0.40 -3.27 0.30
N PRO A 204 -0.61 -2.21 1.10
CA PRO A 204 -0.94 -2.37 2.51
C PRO A 204 -2.25 -3.17 2.60
N GLY A 205 -2.27 -4.26 3.37
CA GLY A 205 -3.48 -5.08 3.46
C GLY A 205 -3.52 -6.09 4.58
N ALA A 206 -4.69 -6.24 5.18
CA ALA A 206 -5.00 -7.20 6.23
C ALA A 206 -5.93 -8.31 5.69
N PHE A 207 -5.37 -9.28 4.95
CA PHE A 207 -6.13 -10.51 4.68
C PHE A 207 -6.31 -11.28 5.99
N ASN A 208 -7.43 -12.00 6.12
CA ASN A 208 -7.69 -12.86 7.29
C ASN A 208 -7.13 -14.27 7.08
N THR A 209 -7.12 -15.08 8.14
CA THR A 209 -6.68 -16.48 8.13
C THR A 209 -7.50 -17.41 7.22
N THR A 210 -8.68 -17.01 6.76
CA THR A 210 -9.47 -17.76 5.76
C THR A 210 -9.00 -17.44 4.34
N THR A 211 -8.98 -16.16 3.98
CA THR A 211 -8.69 -15.69 2.61
C THR A 211 -7.19 -15.60 2.31
N GLY A 212 -6.36 -15.42 3.33
CA GLY A 212 -4.90 -15.34 3.26
C GLY A 212 -4.28 -16.56 2.61
N PRO A 213 -4.44 -17.77 3.18
CA PRO A 213 -3.89 -19.01 2.63
C PRO A 213 -4.33 -19.30 1.19
N MET A 214 -5.54 -18.88 0.81
CA MET A 214 -6.07 -19.13 -0.53
C MET A 214 -5.52 -18.17 -1.58
N HIS A 215 -5.36 -16.88 -1.24
CA HIS A 215 -5.30 -15.83 -2.25
C HIS A 215 -4.17 -14.82 -2.07
N TRP A 216 -3.56 -14.69 -0.89
CA TRP A 216 -2.60 -13.61 -0.62
C TRP A 216 -1.38 -13.68 -1.55
N GLU A 217 -0.66 -14.80 -1.53
CA GLU A 217 0.50 -15.02 -2.42
C GLU A 217 0.08 -15.09 -3.88
N LEU A 218 -1.00 -15.83 -4.19
CA LEU A 218 -1.48 -16.02 -5.55
C LEU A 218 -1.77 -14.69 -6.25
N LEU A 219 -2.49 -13.78 -5.58
CA LEU A 219 -2.82 -12.48 -6.15
C LEU A 219 -1.57 -11.62 -6.32
N ALA A 220 -0.66 -11.60 -5.34
CA ALA A 220 0.60 -10.87 -5.45
C ALA A 220 1.42 -11.31 -6.67
N ARG A 221 1.55 -12.63 -6.86
CA ARG A 221 2.24 -13.24 -8.00
C ARG A 221 1.56 -12.95 -9.33
N ALA A 222 0.24 -13.04 -9.39
CA ALA A 222 -0.52 -12.68 -10.58
C ALA A 222 -0.31 -11.21 -10.97
N ARG A 223 -0.43 -10.27 -10.03
CA ARG A 223 -0.21 -8.83 -10.30
C ARG A 223 1.21 -8.55 -10.78
N ALA A 224 2.21 -9.26 -10.25
CA ALA A 224 3.60 -9.10 -10.64
C ALA A 224 3.88 -9.64 -12.05
N VAL A 225 3.48 -10.88 -12.34
CA VAL A 225 3.79 -11.56 -13.61
C VAL A 225 3.01 -11.01 -14.80
N ASP A 226 1.72 -10.69 -14.63
CA ASP A 226 0.86 -10.21 -15.72
C ASP A 226 1.26 -8.80 -16.23
N ASN A 227 1.92 -8.04 -15.36
CA ASN A 227 2.33 -6.66 -15.60
C ASN A 227 3.85 -6.49 -15.70
N GLN A 228 4.62 -7.52 -15.37
CA GLN A 228 6.09 -7.52 -15.32
C GLN A 228 6.64 -6.33 -14.51
N ILE A 229 6.18 -6.27 -13.26
CA ILE A 229 6.53 -5.28 -12.23
C ILE A 229 6.81 -5.99 -10.91
N TYR A 230 7.42 -5.29 -9.95
CA TYR A 230 7.46 -5.77 -8.57
C TYR A 230 6.10 -5.59 -7.88
N VAL A 231 5.82 -6.43 -6.89
CA VAL A 231 4.63 -6.28 -6.03
C VAL A 231 5.05 -6.41 -4.57
N ALA A 232 4.70 -5.43 -3.76
CA ALA A 232 4.95 -5.41 -2.32
C ALA A 232 3.61 -5.53 -1.58
N MET A 233 3.47 -6.56 -0.75
CA MET A 233 2.28 -6.81 0.06
C MET A 233 2.66 -6.62 1.53
N CYS A 234 2.06 -5.63 2.21
CA CYS A 234 2.43 -5.27 3.58
C CYS A 234 1.26 -5.51 4.53
N SER A 235 1.38 -6.50 5.40
CA SER A 235 0.31 -6.93 6.31
C SER A 235 0.63 -6.61 7.77
N PRO A 236 -0.38 -6.36 8.63
CA PRO A 236 -0.17 -6.41 10.08
C PRO A 236 0.31 -7.81 10.49
N ALA A 237 1.02 -7.90 11.61
CA ALA A 237 1.33 -9.20 12.20
C ALA A 237 0.05 -9.87 12.70
N ARG A 238 0.08 -11.19 12.82
CA ARG A 238 -1.02 -11.95 13.41
C ARG A 238 -1.10 -11.61 14.90
N GLY A 239 -2.22 -11.03 15.32
CA GLY A 239 -2.53 -10.81 16.72
C GLY A 239 -2.80 -12.11 17.48
N GLU A 240 -3.01 -11.98 18.79
CA GLU A 240 -3.42 -13.12 19.62
C GLU A 240 -4.75 -13.71 19.14
N GLU A 241 -4.86 -15.03 19.15
CA GLU A 241 -6.06 -15.74 18.72
C GLU A 241 -7.29 -15.30 19.54
N GLY A 242 -8.41 -15.05 18.84
CA GLY A 242 -9.64 -14.57 19.45
C GLY A 242 -9.66 -13.10 19.83
N LYS A 243 -8.56 -12.35 19.62
CA LYS A 243 -8.50 -10.90 19.89
C LYS A 243 -8.40 -10.09 18.59
N GLY A 244 -9.48 -9.38 18.26
CA GLY A 244 -9.52 -8.50 17.11
C GLY A 244 -9.57 -9.23 15.77
N TYR A 245 -9.18 -8.54 14.70
CA TYR A 245 -9.19 -9.09 13.35
C TYR A 245 -8.00 -10.06 13.13
N PRO A 246 -8.23 -11.30 12.69
CA PRO A 246 -7.17 -12.31 12.58
C PRO A 246 -6.35 -12.11 11.30
N ALA A 247 -5.48 -11.10 11.30
CA ALA A 247 -4.59 -10.81 10.18
C ALA A 247 -3.72 -12.03 9.83
N TYR A 248 -3.56 -12.28 8.53
CA TYR A 248 -2.83 -13.43 8.03
C TYR A 248 -1.34 -13.31 8.33
N GLY A 249 -0.77 -12.10 8.22
CA GLY A 249 0.68 -11.85 8.22
C GLY A 249 1.23 -11.96 6.81
N HIS A 250 2.36 -12.63 6.65
CA HIS A 250 2.93 -12.98 5.34
C HIS A 250 3.27 -11.76 4.47
N THR A 251 3.75 -10.68 5.09
CA THR A 251 4.33 -9.54 4.37
C THR A 251 5.41 -10.01 3.41
N MET A 252 5.33 -9.63 2.13
CA MET A 252 6.19 -10.18 1.09
C MET A 252 6.49 -9.19 -0.04
N VAL A 253 7.56 -9.48 -0.78
CA VAL A 253 7.88 -8.84 -2.06
C VAL A 253 7.98 -9.92 -3.13
N VAL A 254 7.26 -9.71 -4.24
CA VAL A 254 7.24 -10.57 -5.41
C VAL A 254 7.93 -9.86 -6.58
N GLY A 255 8.79 -10.59 -7.28
CA GLY A 255 9.52 -10.12 -8.45
C GLY A 255 8.73 -10.23 -9.75
N PRO A 256 9.24 -9.64 -10.85
CA PRO A 256 8.52 -9.53 -12.11
C PRO A 256 8.33 -10.88 -12.85
N LYS A 257 9.00 -11.97 -12.43
CA LYS A 257 8.73 -13.33 -12.94
C LYS A 257 7.60 -14.01 -12.16
N GLY A 258 7.02 -13.33 -11.17
CA GLY A 258 6.08 -13.91 -10.22
C GLY A 258 6.77 -14.73 -9.14
N GLU A 259 8.08 -14.55 -8.92
CA GLU A 259 8.83 -15.22 -7.86
C GLU A 259 8.71 -14.48 -6.52
N VAL A 260 8.38 -15.19 -5.43
CA VAL A 260 8.43 -14.61 -4.08
C VAL A 260 9.91 -14.37 -3.73
N MET A 261 10.32 -13.11 -3.66
CA MET A 261 11.72 -12.74 -3.41
C MET A 261 12.06 -12.86 -1.92
N LYS A 262 11.13 -12.45 -1.06
CA LYS A 262 11.26 -12.55 0.40
C LYS A 262 9.88 -12.40 1.04
N GLU A 263 9.71 -13.03 2.20
CA GLU A 263 8.45 -13.08 2.94
C GLU A 263 8.75 -13.21 4.44
N LEU A 264 7.92 -12.56 5.27
CA LEU A 264 7.83 -12.81 6.72
C LEU A 264 6.78 -13.89 6.98
N GLN A 265 6.82 -14.51 8.15
CA GLN A 265 5.75 -15.42 8.56
C GLN A 265 4.63 -14.64 9.25
N THR A 266 4.19 -15.06 10.43
CA THR A 266 3.01 -14.48 11.10
C THR A 266 3.38 -13.43 12.14
N GLU A 267 4.63 -13.46 12.59
CA GLU A 267 5.19 -12.70 13.70
C GLU A 267 5.59 -11.29 13.26
N GLU A 268 5.84 -10.44 14.23
CA GLU A 268 6.30 -9.08 13.95
C GLU A 268 7.70 -9.07 13.35
N GLY A 269 7.96 -8.14 12.44
CA GLY A 269 9.26 -7.99 11.82
C GLY A 269 9.33 -6.93 10.74
N VAL A 270 10.54 -6.72 10.26
CA VAL A 270 10.85 -5.81 9.16
C VAL A 270 11.43 -6.60 8.01
N LEU A 271 10.76 -6.53 6.86
CA LEU A 271 11.21 -7.15 5.62
C LEU A 271 11.98 -6.12 4.78
N VAL A 272 13.30 -6.25 4.71
CA VAL A 272 14.13 -5.45 3.79
C VAL A 272 14.48 -6.26 2.54
N VAL A 273 14.20 -5.68 1.37
CA VAL A 273 14.40 -6.29 0.05
C VAL A 273 14.97 -5.26 -0.93
N GLU A 274 15.98 -5.64 -1.69
CA GLU A 274 16.50 -4.82 -2.79
C GLU A 274 15.79 -5.18 -4.11
N VAL A 275 15.27 -4.16 -4.80
CA VAL A 275 14.71 -4.28 -6.15
C VAL A 275 15.62 -3.60 -7.15
N VAL A 276 15.84 -4.24 -8.29
CA VAL A 276 16.87 -3.82 -9.27
C VAL A 276 16.29 -3.68 -10.68
N PRO A 277 16.76 -2.70 -11.50
CA PRO A 277 16.28 -2.50 -12.87
C PRO A 277 16.45 -3.73 -13.78
N GLU A 278 17.54 -4.48 -13.59
CA GLU A 278 17.98 -5.54 -14.50
C GLU A 278 16.95 -6.67 -14.58
N LYS A 279 16.29 -7.02 -13.46
CA LYS A 279 15.24 -8.04 -13.45
C LYS A 279 14.02 -7.63 -14.29
N LEU A 280 13.61 -6.36 -14.22
CA LEU A 280 12.48 -5.86 -15.02
C LEU A 280 12.82 -5.89 -16.50
N GLN A 281 14.02 -5.45 -16.86
CA GLN A 281 14.51 -5.41 -18.23
C GLN A 281 14.64 -6.82 -18.82
N GLU A 282 15.23 -7.75 -18.06
CA GLU A 282 15.38 -9.15 -18.47
C GLU A 282 14.03 -9.80 -18.78
N VAL A 283 13.07 -9.67 -17.87
CA VAL A 283 11.73 -10.30 -18.00
C VAL A 283 10.96 -9.74 -19.18
N ARG A 284 10.95 -8.41 -19.34
CA ARG A 284 10.28 -7.73 -20.46
C ARG A 284 10.95 -8.03 -21.80
N ARG A 285 12.26 -8.26 -21.83
CA ARG A 285 12.97 -8.67 -23.06
C ARG A 285 12.67 -10.12 -23.44
N ASN A 286 12.67 -11.03 -22.47
CA ASN A 286 12.51 -12.46 -22.71
C ASN A 286 11.06 -12.84 -23.04
N ILE A 287 10.08 -12.18 -22.41
CA ILE A 287 8.64 -12.43 -22.61
C ILE A 287 7.93 -11.06 -22.73
N PRO A 288 7.89 -10.43 -23.91
CA PRO A 288 7.47 -9.02 -24.06
C PRO A 288 5.95 -8.79 -24.03
N VAL A 289 5.25 -9.27 -23.00
CA VAL A 289 3.78 -9.11 -22.87
C VAL A 289 3.33 -7.65 -22.77
N THR A 290 4.22 -6.73 -22.38
CA THR A 290 3.90 -5.29 -22.32
C THR A 290 3.71 -4.66 -23.69
N THR A 291 4.28 -5.22 -24.77
CA THR A 291 4.15 -4.69 -26.13
C THR A 291 3.31 -5.56 -27.05
N GLN A 292 3.02 -6.80 -26.66
CA GLN A 292 2.25 -7.78 -27.46
C GLN A 292 0.73 -7.74 -27.22
N ARG A 293 0.24 -6.72 -26.48
CA ARG A 293 -1.21 -6.57 -26.21
C ARG A 293 -1.98 -6.23 -27.50
N ARG A 294 -3.15 -6.86 -27.66
CA ARG A 294 -4.02 -6.73 -28.85
C ARG A 294 -5.15 -5.75 -28.60
N PHE A 295 -4.83 -4.46 -28.58
CA PHE A 295 -5.85 -3.40 -28.37
C PHE A 295 -6.80 -3.20 -29.55
N ASP A 296 -6.52 -3.86 -30.67
CA ASP A 296 -7.45 -4.06 -31.78
C ASP A 296 -8.54 -5.10 -31.49
N VAL A 297 -8.33 -5.97 -30.49
CA VAL A 297 -9.27 -7.03 -30.09
C VAL A 297 -10.02 -6.67 -28.80
N TYR A 298 -9.37 -5.98 -27.87
CA TYR A 298 -9.97 -5.55 -26.60
C TYR A 298 -9.57 -4.11 -26.26
N ALA A 299 -10.43 -3.40 -25.52
CA ALA A 299 -10.14 -2.02 -25.13
C ALA A 299 -8.91 -1.93 -24.20
N ASP A 300 -8.13 -0.86 -24.36
CA ASP A 300 -7.06 -0.55 -23.42
C ASP A 300 -7.66 0.03 -22.13
N VAL A 301 -7.71 -0.79 -21.08
CA VAL A 301 -8.25 -0.38 -19.78
C VAL A 301 -7.53 0.83 -19.15
N SER A 302 -6.30 1.16 -19.54
CA SER A 302 -5.63 2.39 -19.08
C SER A 302 -6.09 3.66 -19.78
N LYS A 303 -6.77 3.53 -20.93
CA LYS A 303 -7.31 4.65 -21.73
C LYS A 303 -8.82 4.85 -21.54
N ALA A 304 -9.50 3.90 -20.90
CA ALA A 304 -10.91 4.04 -20.58
C ALA A 304 -11.10 5.25 -19.64
N LYS A 305 -11.89 6.24 -20.08
CA LYS A 305 -12.40 7.26 -19.16
C LYS A 305 -13.46 6.59 -18.27
N PRO A 306 -13.47 6.85 -16.94
CA PRO A 306 -14.62 6.52 -16.13
C PRO A 306 -15.88 7.25 -16.63
#